data_AF-A0A8J4E3I2-F1
#
_entry.id   AF-A0A8J4E3I2-F1
#
_cell.length_a   1.000
_cell.length_b   1.000
_cell.length_c   1.000
_cell.angle_alpha   90.00
_cell.angle_beta   90.00
_cell.angle_gamma   90.00
#
_symmetry.space_group_name_H-M   'P 1'
#
loop_
_entity.id
_entity.type
_entity.pdbx_description
1 polymer ?
#
loop_
_entity_poly.entity_id
_entity_poly.type
_entity_poly.pdbx_seq_one_letter_code
_entity_poly.pdbx_strand_id
1 'polypeptide(L)'
;MHPGRGRTSYLLVGRLTLPSQTGDRFFGTAGIFLPCAAVSPSRGKALSAMDTQQTIDTFIEFFRSRGHERITGSSLIPPPDDPVLFTTSGMHPLTPYLDGGRPHPLGRRLVNNQRCLRTTDLDEVGDPTHLTVFEMLGSWSLGDYDHPQSLRWGYELLRDGFGLDTGRLHVTVFGGDDQVPPDTGSIEVWSELGVPIELTIEDNWWSNGPVGPCGPDSEIFVWTGTGPPVGTPTTDPRWVEVWNHVSMRYRRFPDGHLRPLPMSNVDTGMGLERMVTVLQGRRSVFQTDLFRPWSLLVPRLWPGLDLPGERLVLDHLRSSVVVIGDGVRPSNTGRGYVLRRLIRRLLTTLWRLDSGISLGDLPDDPIRHTLNHVRQDPRSPVREILTSEEQRFRVLLNRGRDVVTRHLSRSHGSLDDDDYRYLHETHGLPRDLVVSLLNDPV
;
A
#
# COMPACT_ATOMS: atom_id res chain seq x y z
N MET A 1 -37.75 14.38 -14.00
CA MET A 1 -38.97 13.56 -13.86
C MET A 1 -38.73 12.53 -12.77
N HIS A 2 -39.53 12.54 -11.71
CA HIS A 2 -39.71 11.39 -10.79
C HIS A 2 -40.53 10.30 -11.52
N PRO A 3 -40.42 9.00 -11.16
CA PRO A 3 -40.86 8.41 -9.87
C PRO A 3 -39.94 7.26 -9.37
N GLY A 4 -40.12 6.58 -8.23
CA GLY A 4 -41.15 6.54 -7.21
C GLY A 4 -40.68 5.64 -6.04
N ARG A 5 -41.14 5.95 -4.83
CA ARG A 5 -40.81 5.30 -3.55
C ARG A 5 -41.59 3.99 -3.35
N GLY A 6 -40.91 2.95 -2.87
CA GLY A 6 -41.50 1.71 -2.35
C GLY A 6 -41.24 1.55 -0.85
N ARG A 7 -42.24 1.03 -0.12
CA ARG A 7 -42.45 1.13 1.33
C ARG A 7 -41.69 0.10 2.18
N THR A 8 -41.37 0.53 3.40
CA THR A 8 -40.88 -0.23 4.55
C THR A 8 -42.01 -1.06 5.20
N SER A 9 -41.70 -2.29 5.61
CA SER A 9 -42.52 -3.07 6.55
C SER A 9 -41.62 -3.67 7.64
N TYR A 10 -41.89 -3.31 8.89
CA TYR A 10 -41.28 -3.87 10.10
C TYR A 10 -42.06 -5.12 10.54
N LEU A 11 -41.35 -6.16 10.97
CA LEU A 11 -41.95 -7.27 11.72
C LEU A 11 -41.32 -7.33 13.12
N LEU A 12 -42.14 -7.02 14.13
CA LEU A 12 -41.89 -7.30 15.55
C LEU A 12 -42.01 -8.82 15.79
N VAL A 13 -41.08 -9.41 16.53
CA VAL A 13 -41.31 -10.68 17.22
C VAL A 13 -40.97 -10.50 18.69
N GLY A 14 -41.99 -10.70 19.53
CA GLY A 14 -41.97 -10.48 20.97
C GLY A 14 -41.30 -11.60 21.78
N ARG A 15 -40.76 -11.20 22.94
CA ARG A 15 -40.37 -12.05 24.06
C ARG A 15 -41.61 -12.61 24.78
N LEU A 16 -41.47 -13.79 25.40
CA LEU A 16 -42.13 -14.23 26.66
C LEU A 16 -41.50 -15.60 27.05
N THR A 17 -40.61 -15.63 28.06
CA THR A 17 -40.82 -15.97 29.51
C THR A 17 -40.66 -17.45 29.88
N LEU A 18 -39.75 -17.66 30.83
CA LEU A 18 -39.48 -18.88 31.62
C LEU A 18 -40.64 -19.23 32.57
N PRO A 19 -40.67 -20.47 33.09
CA PRO A 19 -41.12 -20.72 34.44
C PRO A 19 -40.04 -21.36 35.33
N SER A 20 -39.95 -20.83 36.54
CA SER A 20 -39.26 -21.34 37.73
C SER A 20 -40.07 -22.44 38.42
N GLN A 21 -39.42 -23.46 38.98
CA GLN A 21 -39.92 -24.21 40.15
C GLN A 21 -38.77 -24.68 41.07
N THR A 22 -39.14 -24.87 42.34
CA THR A 22 -38.38 -24.83 43.60
C THR A 22 -38.38 -26.18 44.35
N GLY A 23 -37.36 -26.40 45.21
CA GLY A 23 -37.36 -27.32 46.38
C GLY A 23 -36.98 -28.79 46.09
N ASP A 24 -36.31 -29.59 46.93
CA ASP A 24 -35.94 -29.48 48.35
C ASP A 24 -34.88 -30.58 48.73
N ARG A 25 -33.95 -30.23 49.63
CA ARG A 25 -33.29 -30.97 50.76
C ARG A 25 -32.76 -32.45 50.73
N PHE A 26 -31.47 -32.54 51.13
CA PHE A 26 -30.72 -33.49 52.02
C PHE A 26 -30.47 -34.98 51.66
N PHE A 27 -29.20 -35.38 51.55
CA PHE A 27 -28.47 -36.26 52.50
C PHE A 27 -26.95 -36.27 52.18
N GLY A 28 -26.11 -36.28 53.23
CA GLY A 28 -24.67 -36.11 53.12
C GLY A 28 -23.87 -37.37 52.76
N THR A 29 -22.66 -37.16 52.28
CA THR A 29 -21.51 -38.06 52.50
C THR A 29 -20.22 -37.29 52.24
N ALA A 30 -19.29 -37.39 53.18
CA ALA A 30 -18.00 -36.73 53.14
C ALA A 30 -17.12 -37.32 52.04
N GLY A 31 -16.61 -36.46 51.15
CA GLY A 31 -15.64 -36.80 50.12
C GLY A 31 -14.62 -35.67 50.01
N ILE A 32 -13.36 -36.00 50.23
CA ILE A 32 -12.19 -35.11 50.25
C ILE A 32 -12.07 -34.38 48.90
N PHE A 33 -12.14 -33.05 48.91
CA PHE A 33 -11.79 -32.20 47.76
C PHE A 33 -10.60 -31.31 48.13
N LEU A 34 -9.47 -31.53 47.47
CA LEU A 34 -8.39 -30.55 47.39
C LEU A 34 -8.94 -29.25 46.79
N PRO A 35 -8.46 -28.06 47.22
CA PRO A 35 -8.86 -26.82 46.58
C PRO A 35 -8.33 -26.80 45.15
N CYS A 36 -9.24 -26.85 44.18
CA CYS A 36 -8.95 -26.51 42.80
C CYS A 36 -8.60 -25.02 42.78
N ALA A 37 -7.31 -24.71 42.66
CA ALA A 37 -6.86 -23.35 42.43
C ALA A 37 -7.53 -22.87 41.14
N ALA A 38 -8.35 -21.83 41.25
CA ALA A 38 -8.87 -21.11 40.11
C ALA A 38 -7.67 -20.66 39.26
N VAL A 39 -7.48 -21.30 38.11
CA VAL A 39 -6.57 -20.82 37.08
C VAL A 39 -7.19 -19.52 36.59
N SER A 40 -6.69 -18.42 37.16
CA SER A 40 -6.88 -17.10 36.57
C SER A 40 -6.38 -17.19 35.12
N PRO A 41 -7.11 -16.65 34.13
CA PRO A 41 -6.57 -16.56 32.79
C PRO A 41 -5.26 -15.79 32.91
N SER A 42 -4.15 -16.44 32.58
CA SER A 42 -2.87 -15.76 32.45
C SER A 42 -3.12 -14.57 31.54
N ARG A 43 -3.00 -13.35 32.08
CA ARG A 43 -2.92 -12.15 31.28
C ARG A 43 -1.90 -12.45 30.19
N GLY A 44 -2.36 -12.59 28.96
CA GLY A 44 -1.51 -12.83 27.82
C GLY A 44 -0.38 -11.81 27.91
N LYS A 45 0.87 -12.29 27.90
CA LYS A 45 1.99 -11.40 27.60
C LYS A 45 1.57 -10.67 26.33
N ALA A 46 1.43 -9.35 26.40
CA ALA A 46 1.33 -8.54 25.21
C ALA A 46 2.58 -8.91 24.40
N LEU A 47 2.40 -9.68 23.33
CA LEU A 47 3.44 -9.86 22.34
C LEU A 47 3.82 -8.44 21.93
N SER A 48 5.10 -8.09 22.11
CA SER A 48 5.61 -6.83 21.56
C SER A 48 5.17 -6.79 20.10
N ALA A 49 4.52 -5.70 19.70
CA ALA A 49 4.14 -5.53 18.30
C ALA A 49 5.38 -5.73 17.42
N MET A 50 5.22 -6.51 16.36
CA MET A 50 6.31 -6.81 15.43
C MET A 50 6.76 -5.51 14.75
N ASP A 51 8.07 -5.25 14.78
CA ASP A 51 8.64 -4.12 14.05
C ASP A 51 8.77 -4.44 12.55
N THR A 52 9.12 -3.43 11.75
CA THR A 52 9.21 -3.60 10.30
C THR A 52 10.26 -4.64 9.89
N GLN A 53 11.43 -4.65 10.55
CA GLN A 53 12.50 -5.57 10.20
C GLN A 53 12.11 -7.01 10.54
N GLN A 54 11.50 -7.23 11.70
CA GLN A 54 10.93 -8.51 12.10
C GLN A 54 9.84 -8.98 11.14
N THR A 55 9.02 -8.06 10.62
CA THR A 55 7.98 -8.39 9.63
C THR A 55 8.60 -8.90 8.33
N ILE A 56 9.63 -8.21 7.81
CA ILE A 56 10.39 -8.64 6.63
C ILE A 56 11.03 -10.02 6.89
N ASP A 57 11.74 -10.17 8.00
CA ASP A 57 12.49 -11.40 8.28
C ASP A 57 11.56 -12.60 8.49
N THR A 58 10.40 -12.40 9.14
CA THR A 58 9.37 -13.43 9.30
C THR A 58 8.84 -13.90 7.94
N PHE A 59 8.52 -12.97 7.04
CA PHE A 59 8.07 -13.30 5.69
C PHE A 59 9.14 -14.06 4.89
N ILE A 60 10.35 -13.52 4.84
CA ILE A 60 11.46 -14.12 4.08
C ILE A 60 11.75 -15.53 4.59
N GLU A 61 11.85 -15.72 5.91
CA GLU A 61 12.26 -17.00 6.47
C GLU A 61 11.16 -18.06 6.45
N PHE A 62 9.88 -17.63 6.51
CA PHE A 62 8.76 -18.50 6.23
C PHE A 62 8.84 -19.14 4.85
N PHE A 63 9.15 -18.36 3.81
CA PHE A 63 9.29 -18.90 2.44
C PHE A 63 10.63 -19.62 2.22
N ARG A 64 11.73 -19.18 2.85
CA ARG A 64 13.01 -19.92 2.77
C ARG A 64 12.91 -21.31 3.40
N SER A 65 12.16 -21.47 4.49
CA SER A 65 11.87 -22.78 5.07
C SER A 65 11.08 -23.72 4.13
N ARG A 66 10.45 -23.16 3.08
CA ARG A 66 9.73 -23.88 2.01
C ARG A 66 10.54 -24.00 0.71
N GLY A 67 11.84 -23.68 0.77
CA GLY A 67 12.76 -23.83 -0.35
C GLY A 67 12.74 -22.68 -1.35
N HIS A 68 12.21 -21.51 -0.99
CA HIS A 68 12.35 -20.31 -1.81
C HIS A 68 13.75 -19.72 -1.67
N GLU A 69 14.34 -19.32 -2.78
CA GLU A 69 15.61 -18.60 -2.80
C GLU A 69 15.38 -17.10 -2.70
N ARG A 70 16.16 -16.42 -1.84
CA ARG A 70 16.06 -14.98 -1.68
C ARG A 70 16.75 -14.27 -2.84
N ILE A 71 15.99 -13.56 -3.65
CA ILE A 71 16.53 -12.74 -4.75
C ILE A 71 16.79 -11.30 -4.29
N THR A 72 17.70 -10.61 -4.97
CA THR A 72 18.02 -9.20 -4.68
C THR A 72 16.88 -8.29 -5.15
N GLY A 73 16.05 -7.82 -4.23
CA GLY A 73 15.15 -6.68 -4.46
C GLY A 73 15.81 -5.43 -3.89
N SER A 74 16.20 -4.46 -4.73
CA SER A 74 16.84 -3.23 -4.20
C SER A 74 17.02 -2.08 -5.19
N SER A 75 16.30 -2.01 -6.30
CA SER A 75 16.33 -0.84 -7.18
C SER A 75 14.92 -0.49 -7.62
N LEU A 76 14.58 0.80 -7.56
CA LEU A 76 13.42 1.36 -8.24
C LEU A 76 13.65 1.49 -9.76
N ILE A 77 14.92 1.41 -10.18
CA ILE A 77 15.34 1.62 -11.56
C ILE A 77 15.44 0.25 -12.24
N PRO A 78 14.54 -0.05 -13.18
CA PRO A 78 14.64 -1.27 -13.95
C PRO A 78 15.83 -1.21 -14.93
N PRO A 79 16.24 -2.35 -15.52
CA PRO A 79 17.30 -2.38 -16.53
C PRO A 79 17.03 -1.40 -17.69
N PRO A 80 18.08 -0.91 -18.38
CA PRO A 80 17.94 0.11 -19.43
C PRO A 80 16.94 -0.21 -20.55
N ASP A 81 16.75 -1.49 -20.87
CA ASP A 81 15.88 -1.97 -21.95
C ASP A 81 14.43 -2.22 -21.50
N ASP A 82 14.12 -1.98 -20.23
CA ASP A 82 12.77 -2.16 -19.70
C ASP A 82 11.87 -0.96 -20.07
N PRO A 83 10.65 -1.20 -20.60
CA PRO A 83 9.75 -0.13 -20.99
C PRO A 83 9.17 0.65 -19.81
N VAL A 84 9.27 0.14 -18.58
CA VAL A 84 8.68 0.76 -17.41
C VAL A 84 9.61 1.82 -16.80
N LEU A 85 9.03 2.94 -16.38
CA LEU A 85 9.79 4.05 -15.80
C LEU A 85 10.39 3.69 -14.44
N PHE A 86 9.63 3.04 -13.57
CA PHE A 86 10.07 2.55 -12.27
C PHE A 86 9.52 1.15 -12.01
N THR A 87 10.21 0.36 -11.20
CA THR A 87 9.66 -0.90 -10.71
C THR A 87 8.41 -0.61 -9.87
N THR A 88 7.23 -1.13 -10.27
CA THR A 88 5.94 -0.88 -9.58
C THR A 88 5.44 -2.09 -8.78
N SER A 89 6.08 -3.25 -8.96
CA SER A 89 5.74 -4.51 -8.32
C SER A 89 6.97 -5.43 -8.19
N GLY A 90 6.88 -6.42 -7.30
CA GLY A 90 7.90 -7.46 -7.13
C GLY A 90 8.12 -8.32 -8.38
N MET A 91 7.10 -8.47 -9.22
CA MET A 91 7.17 -9.34 -10.40
C MET A 91 7.87 -8.70 -11.60
N HIS A 92 7.99 -7.38 -11.68
CA HIS A 92 8.56 -6.69 -12.85
C HIS A 92 9.94 -7.25 -13.26
N PRO A 93 10.93 -7.38 -12.36
CA PRO A 93 12.22 -7.99 -12.69
C PRO A 93 12.13 -9.47 -13.07
N LEU A 94 11.02 -10.12 -12.74
CA LEU A 94 10.76 -11.53 -12.98
C LEU A 94 9.95 -11.80 -14.26
N THR A 95 9.46 -10.77 -14.94
CA THR A 95 8.67 -10.87 -16.18
C THR A 95 9.27 -11.86 -17.19
N PRO A 96 10.59 -11.84 -17.50
CA PRO A 96 11.15 -12.77 -18.49
C PRO A 96 11.04 -14.26 -18.13
N TYR A 97 10.94 -14.57 -16.84
CA TYR A 97 10.83 -15.94 -16.33
C TYR A 97 9.36 -16.37 -16.20
N LEU A 98 8.48 -15.45 -15.79
CA LEU A 98 7.04 -15.67 -15.71
C LEU A 98 6.39 -15.86 -17.08
N ASP A 99 6.91 -15.19 -18.11
CA ASP A 99 6.47 -15.35 -19.49
C ASP A 99 6.80 -16.72 -20.11
N GLY A 100 7.46 -17.61 -19.36
CA GLY A 100 7.86 -18.94 -19.83
C GLY A 100 9.04 -18.92 -20.79
N GLY A 101 9.70 -17.77 -20.95
CA GLY A 101 10.79 -17.60 -21.91
C GLY A 101 12.11 -18.21 -21.46
N ARG A 102 12.39 -18.25 -20.14
CA ARG A 102 13.69 -18.67 -19.57
C ARG A 102 13.55 -19.20 -18.14
N PRO A 103 14.35 -20.19 -17.71
CA PRO A 103 14.46 -20.56 -16.30
C PRO A 103 15.20 -19.48 -15.51
N HIS A 104 14.82 -19.26 -14.24
CA HIS A 104 15.53 -18.34 -13.36
C HIS A 104 16.78 -19.00 -12.77
N PRO A 105 17.94 -18.32 -12.71
CA PRO A 105 19.21 -18.93 -12.29
C PRO A 105 19.23 -19.44 -10.85
N LEU A 106 18.40 -18.86 -9.97
CA LEU A 106 18.25 -19.26 -8.57
C LEU A 106 17.13 -20.31 -8.36
N GLY A 107 16.63 -20.93 -9.41
CA GLY A 107 15.61 -21.97 -9.31
C GLY A 107 14.19 -21.45 -9.47
N ARG A 108 13.21 -22.24 -9.01
CA ARG A 108 11.78 -22.09 -9.37
C ARG A 108 10.92 -21.47 -8.28
N ARG A 109 11.47 -21.29 -7.08
CA ARG A 109 10.79 -20.69 -5.93
C ARG A 109 11.62 -19.52 -5.47
N LEU A 110 11.03 -18.32 -5.45
CA LEU A 110 11.77 -17.09 -5.18
C LEU A 110 11.05 -16.23 -4.14
N VAL A 111 11.79 -15.53 -3.30
CA VAL A 111 11.23 -14.60 -2.32
C VAL A 111 12.04 -13.31 -2.24
N ASN A 112 11.40 -12.16 -2.06
CA ASN A 112 12.11 -10.90 -1.81
C ASN A 112 11.30 -9.88 -1.01
N ASN A 113 11.94 -8.73 -0.80
CA ASN A 113 11.29 -7.47 -0.47
C ASN A 113 11.67 -6.47 -1.58
N GLN A 114 10.72 -6.10 -2.43
CA GLN A 114 10.94 -5.21 -3.57
C GLN A 114 10.47 -3.80 -3.24
N ARG A 115 11.29 -2.79 -3.55
CA ARG A 115 10.89 -1.39 -3.50
C ARG A 115 10.09 -1.05 -4.75
N CYS A 116 8.95 -0.43 -4.56
CA CYS A 116 8.02 -0.10 -5.63
C CYS A 116 7.79 1.41 -5.65
N LEU A 117 7.62 1.98 -6.84
CA LEU A 117 7.13 3.34 -7.01
C LEU A 117 5.92 3.32 -7.94
N ARG A 118 4.77 3.81 -7.46
CA ARG A 118 3.55 3.93 -8.26
C ARG A 118 3.22 5.40 -8.48
N THR A 119 3.25 5.83 -9.74
CA THR A 119 2.88 7.20 -10.11
C THR A 119 1.37 7.41 -10.21
N THR A 120 0.61 6.32 -10.30
CA THR A 120 -0.86 6.31 -10.32
C THR A 120 -1.44 6.77 -8.99
N ASP A 121 -0.77 6.41 -7.89
CA ASP A 121 -1.26 6.61 -6.52
C ASP A 121 -0.90 8.02 -6.00
N LEU A 122 -0.19 8.83 -6.79
CA LEU A 122 0.30 10.16 -6.38
C LEU A 122 -0.79 11.12 -5.93
N ASP A 123 -2.00 10.97 -6.46
CA ASP A 123 -3.13 11.85 -6.14
C ASP A 123 -3.95 11.33 -4.94
N GLU A 124 -3.73 10.08 -4.52
CA GLU A 124 -4.33 9.45 -3.33
C GLU A 124 -3.48 9.67 -2.08
N VAL A 125 -2.18 9.97 -2.26
CA VAL A 125 -1.25 10.32 -1.16
C VAL A 125 -1.84 11.45 -0.31
N GLY A 126 -1.98 11.17 0.99
CA GLY A 126 -2.67 12.03 1.96
C GLY A 126 -3.76 11.25 2.73
N ASP A 127 -4.23 10.15 2.16
CA ASP A 127 -5.07 9.19 2.85
C ASP A 127 -4.28 8.32 3.86
N PRO A 128 -4.91 7.40 4.60
CA PRO A 128 -4.22 6.59 5.59
C PRO A 128 -3.33 5.46 5.04
N THR A 129 -3.42 5.09 3.75
CA THR A 129 -2.97 3.80 3.22
C THR A 129 -2.07 3.86 1.98
N HIS A 130 -2.10 4.92 1.20
CA HIS A 130 -1.35 5.06 -0.06
C HIS A 130 -0.02 5.79 0.13
N LEU A 131 0.98 5.32 -0.61
CA LEU A 131 2.36 5.83 -0.60
C LEU A 131 2.87 5.90 -2.05
N THR A 132 3.73 6.87 -2.33
CA THR A 132 4.42 6.96 -3.62
C THR A 132 5.45 5.84 -3.75
N VAL A 133 6.29 5.68 -2.73
CA VAL A 133 7.29 4.62 -2.60
C VAL A 133 6.93 3.73 -1.43
N PHE A 134 6.81 2.44 -1.69
CA PHE A 134 6.49 1.42 -0.70
C PHE A 134 7.28 0.16 -0.95
N GLU A 135 7.18 -0.80 -0.03
CA GLU A 135 7.84 -2.09 -0.12
C GLU A 135 6.83 -3.22 -0.29
N MET A 136 7.12 -4.11 -1.23
CA MET A 136 6.29 -5.26 -1.55
C MET A 136 7.05 -6.53 -1.20
N LEU A 137 6.56 -7.23 -0.19
CA LEU A 137 7.03 -8.57 0.16
C LEU A 137 6.42 -9.55 -0.84
N GLY A 138 7.28 -10.23 -1.60
CA GLY A 138 6.84 -11.08 -2.69
C GLY A 138 7.38 -12.50 -2.64
N SER A 139 6.57 -13.43 -3.11
CA SER A 139 6.91 -14.85 -3.26
C SER A 139 6.44 -15.33 -4.63
N TRP A 140 7.24 -16.17 -5.27
CA TRP A 140 6.98 -16.64 -6.63
C TRP A 140 7.13 -18.14 -6.77
N SER A 141 6.21 -18.73 -7.53
CA SER A 141 6.32 -20.08 -8.08
C SER A 141 6.49 -19.98 -9.59
N LEU A 142 7.60 -20.49 -10.11
CA LEU A 142 7.89 -20.58 -11.55
C LEU A 142 7.59 -22.00 -12.03
N GLY A 143 6.31 -22.31 -12.14
CA GLY A 143 5.77 -23.62 -12.52
C GLY A 143 5.92 -24.72 -11.46
N ASP A 144 6.18 -24.37 -10.20
CA ASP A 144 6.53 -25.33 -9.15
C ASP A 144 5.31 -25.79 -8.32
N TYR A 145 4.84 -24.95 -7.41
CA TYR A 145 3.58 -25.14 -6.68
C TYR A 145 2.46 -24.31 -7.30
N ASP A 146 1.22 -24.72 -7.07
CA ASP A 146 0.03 -24.11 -7.65
C ASP A 146 -0.54 -22.99 -6.77
N HIS A 147 -1.57 -22.33 -7.32
CA HIS A 147 -2.25 -21.23 -6.65
C HIS A 147 -2.92 -21.65 -5.33
N PRO A 148 -3.68 -22.78 -5.25
CA PRO A 148 -4.20 -23.31 -3.98
C PRO A 148 -3.15 -23.48 -2.87
N GLN A 149 -1.96 -24.00 -3.18
CA GLN A 149 -0.90 -24.13 -2.19
C GLN A 149 -0.38 -22.77 -1.71
N SER A 150 -0.32 -21.78 -2.61
CA SER A 150 0.04 -20.41 -2.25
C SER A 150 -0.90 -19.82 -1.20
N LEU A 151 -2.21 -20.00 -1.37
CA LEU A 151 -3.23 -19.49 -0.44
C LEU A 151 -3.13 -20.16 0.93
N ARG A 152 -2.93 -21.48 0.98
CA ARG A 152 -2.72 -22.21 2.24
C ARG A 152 -1.50 -21.70 3.01
N TRP A 153 -0.41 -21.43 2.31
CA TRP A 153 0.79 -20.83 2.91
C TRP A 153 0.59 -19.37 3.32
N GLY A 154 -0.13 -18.58 2.53
CA GLY A 154 -0.48 -17.20 2.90
C GLY A 154 -1.28 -17.15 4.21
N TYR A 155 -2.30 -18.00 4.32
CA TYR A 155 -3.09 -18.14 5.54
C TYR A 155 -2.26 -18.60 6.74
N GLU A 156 -1.41 -19.62 6.55
CA GLU A 156 -0.50 -20.10 7.60
C GLU A 156 0.45 -19.00 8.08
N LEU A 157 1.05 -18.22 7.18
CA LEU A 157 1.92 -17.11 7.55
C LEU A 157 1.16 -16.04 8.34
N LEU A 158 -0.04 -15.66 7.89
CA LEU A 158 -0.86 -14.67 8.59
C LEU A 158 -1.25 -15.13 9.99
N ARG A 159 -1.68 -16.38 10.15
CA ARG A 159 -2.10 -16.96 11.43
C ARG A 159 -0.92 -17.24 12.37
N ASP A 160 0.08 -17.96 11.91
CA ASP A 160 1.13 -18.55 12.77
C ASP A 160 2.39 -17.69 12.81
N GLY A 161 2.81 -17.12 11.67
CA GLY A 161 4.00 -16.28 11.62
C GLY A 161 3.74 -14.87 12.15
N PHE A 162 2.63 -14.27 11.71
CA PHE A 162 2.25 -12.92 12.11
C PHE A 162 1.29 -12.86 13.31
N GLY A 163 0.71 -14.00 13.71
CA GLY A 163 -0.17 -14.05 14.87
C GLY A 163 -1.50 -13.31 14.68
N LEU A 164 -1.97 -13.16 13.45
CA LEU A 164 -3.25 -12.50 13.19
C LEU A 164 -4.42 -13.38 13.62
N ASP A 165 -5.43 -12.73 14.20
CA ASP A 165 -6.72 -13.35 14.43
C ASP A 165 -7.41 -13.61 13.08
N THR A 166 -7.63 -14.88 12.77
CA THR A 166 -8.26 -15.31 11.52
C THR A 166 -9.71 -14.86 11.39
N GLY A 167 -10.39 -14.53 12.51
CA GLY A 167 -11.71 -13.92 12.51
C GLY A 167 -11.74 -12.49 11.95
N ARG A 168 -10.56 -11.88 11.72
CA ARG A 168 -10.40 -10.57 11.09
C ARG A 168 -10.00 -10.65 9.62
N LEU A 169 -10.03 -11.84 9.02
CA LEU A 169 -9.71 -12.04 7.61
C LEU A 169 -10.98 -12.07 6.76
N HIS A 170 -10.88 -11.54 5.56
CA HIS A 170 -11.85 -11.70 4.47
C HIS A 170 -11.04 -11.81 3.19
N VAL A 171 -11.55 -12.57 2.21
CA VAL A 171 -10.89 -12.68 0.92
C VAL A 171 -11.80 -12.26 -0.22
N THR A 172 -11.21 -11.74 -1.27
CA THR A 172 -11.85 -11.61 -2.58
C THR A 172 -11.27 -12.66 -3.53
N VAL A 173 -12.10 -13.16 -4.44
CA VAL A 173 -11.71 -14.19 -5.43
C VAL A 173 -12.34 -13.88 -6.77
N PHE A 174 -11.61 -14.14 -7.85
CA PHE A 174 -12.13 -13.97 -9.21
C PHE A 174 -13.40 -14.78 -9.47
N GLY A 175 -14.49 -14.07 -9.76
CA GLY A 175 -15.84 -14.58 -9.96
C GLY A 175 -16.12 -15.08 -11.39
N GLY A 176 -15.18 -14.96 -12.32
CA GLY A 176 -15.34 -15.38 -13.71
C GLY A 176 -15.93 -14.31 -14.62
N ASP A 177 -15.61 -14.40 -15.91
CA ASP A 177 -16.16 -13.58 -16.99
C ASP A 177 -16.43 -14.44 -18.25
N ASP A 178 -16.70 -13.78 -19.38
CA ASP A 178 -16.98 -14.44 -20.67
C ASP A 178 -15.78 -15.21 -21.25
N GLN A 179 -14.54 -14.92 -20.82
CA GLN A 179 -13.31 -15.56 -21.32
C GLN A 179 -12.74 -16.59 -20.34
N VAL A 180 -12.93 -16.39 -19.03
CA VAL A 180 -12.28 -17.16 -17.97
C VAL A 180 -13.29 -17.55 -16.90
N PRO A 181 -13.41 -18.85 -16.55
CA PRO A 181 -14.33 -19.28 -15.51
C PRO A 181 -13.90 -18.79 -14.11
N PRO A 182 -14.83 -18.80 -13.12
CA PRO A 182 -14.52 -18.48 -11.74
C PRO A 182 -13.35 -19.31 -11.20
N ASP A 183 -12.58 -18.75 -10.26
CA ASP A 183 -11.45 -19.46 -9.65
C ASP A 183 -11.90 -20.41 -8.53
N THR A 184 -12.46 -21.56 -8.92
CA THR A 184 -13.02 -22.55 -7.99
C THR A 184 -11.99 -23.12 -7.02
N GLY A 185 -10.71 -23.22 -7.42
CA GLY A 185 -9.65 -23.72 -6.54
C GLY A 185 -9.41 -22.81 -5.34
N SER A 186 -9.48 -21.49 -5.54
CA SER A 186 -9.39 -20.50 -4.46
C SER A 186 -10.63 -20.55 -3.56
N ILE A 187 -11.82 -20.67 -4.15
CA ILE A 187 -13.08 -20.78 -3.40
C ILE A 187 -13.07 -22.00 -2.47
N GLU A 188 -12.62 -23.16 -2.97
CA GLU A 188 -12.51 -24.40 -2.21
C GLU A 188 -11.54 -24.25 -1.03
N VAL A 189 -10.32 -23.74 -1.28
CA VAL A 189 -9.32 -23.53 -0.23
C VAL A 189 -9.83 -22.59 0.86
N TRP A 190 -10.40 -21.45 0.49
CA TRP A 190 -10.87 -20.48 1.49
C TRP A 190 -12.07 -20.99 2.28
N SER A 191 -12.94 -21.79 1.64
CA SER A 191 -14.04 -22.47 2.32
C SER A 191 -13.53 -23.53 3.31
N GLU A 192 -12.52 -24.32 2.94
CA GLU A 192 -11.84 -25.28 3.83
C GLU A 192 -11.22 -24.58 5.05
N LEU A 193 -10.62 -23.40 4.84
CA LEU A 193 -9.97 -22.60 5.89
C LEU A 193 -10.97 -21.77 6.73
N GLY A 194 -12.25 -21.74 6.34
CA GLY A 194 -13.30 -21.01 7.04
C GLY A 194 -13.19 -19.49 6.95
N VAL A 195 -12.57 -18.97 5.87
CA VAL A 195 -12.44 -17.51 5.65
C VAL A 195 -13.60 -17.04 4.76
N PRO A 196 -14.30 -15.95 5.11
CA PRO A 196 -15.37 -15.38 4.27
C PRO A 196 -14.87 -14.96 2.88
N ILE A 197 -15.64 -15.28 1.85
CA ILE A 197 -15.31 -15.05 0.44
C ILE A 197 -16.29 -14.05 -0.17
N GLU A 198 -15.75 -13.07 -0.89
CA GLU A 198 -16.49 -12.17 -1.79
C GLU A 198 -16.00 -12.41 -3.22
N LEU A 199 -16.92 -12.60 -4.16
CA LEU A 199 -16.57 -12.79 -5.56
C LEU A 199 -16.58 -11.45 -6.28
N THR A 200 -15.48 -11.09 -6.94
CA THR A 200 -15.39 -9.89 -7.78
C THR A 200 -14.80 -10.25 -9.15
N ILE A 201 -14.93 -9.36 -10.13
CA ILE A 201 -14.41 -9.60 -11.49
C ILE A 201 -13.26 -8.64 -11.79
N GLU A 202 -13.55 -7.34 -11.83
CA GLU A 202 -12.56 -6.32 -12.21
C GLU A 202 -11.44 -6.19 -11.18
N ASP A 203 -11.77 -6.26 -9.88
CA ASP A 203 -10.78 -6.15 -8.80
C ASP A 203 -9.94 -7.42 -8.64
N ASN A 204 -10.44 -8.58 -9.11
CA ASN A 204 -9.74 -9.85 -9.00
C ASN A 204 -9.09 -10.34 -10.31
N TRP A 205 -8.54 -9.40 -11.08
CA TRP A 205 -7.77 -9.71 -12.28
C TRP A 205 -6.50 -8.87 -12.35
N TRP A 206 -5.36 -9.54 -12.25
CA TRP A 206 -4.06 -8.87 -12.29
C TRP A 206 -3.41 -9.00 -13.68
N SER A 207 -2.81 -7.92 -14.17
CA SER A 207 -2.11 -7.89 -15.46
C SER A 207 -0.81 -7.08 -15.40
N ASN A 208 0.25 -7.58 -16.04
CA ASN A 208 1.52 -6.87 -16.19
C ASN A 208 1.45 -5.84 -17.32
N GLY A 209 0.61 -4.81 -17.14
CA GLY A 209 0.31 -3.84 -18.18
C GLY A 209 -0.70 -4.32 -19.22
N PRO A 210 -0.85 -3.60 -20.35
CA PRO A 210 -1.90 -3.85 -21.33
C PRO A 210 -1.70 -5.14 -22.15
N VAL A 211 -0.46 -5.64 -22.23
CA VAL A 211 -0.05 -6.85 -22.95
C VAL A 211 0.99 -7.55 -22.10
N GLY A 212 0.91 -8.88 -21.99
CA GLY A 212 1.87 -9.65 -21.18
C GLY A 212 1.20 -10.71 -20.31
N PRO A 213 1.92 -11.22 -19.30
CA PRO A 213 1.41 -12.23 -18.38
C PRO A 213 0.34 -11.62 -17.46
N CYS A 214 -0.73 -12.38 -17.25
CA CYS A 214 -1.89 -11.98 -16.45
C CYS A 214 -2.65 -13.21 -15.93
N GLY A 215 -3.58 -12.99 -15.03
CA GLY A 215 -4.51 -14.03 -14.60
C GLY A 215 -5.41 -13.60 -13.47
N PRO A 216 -6.32 -14.51 -13.05
CA PRO A 216 -7.14 -14.28 -11.88
C PRO A 216 -6.28 -14.25 -10.62
N ASP A 217 -6.77 -13.58 -9.60
CA ASP A 217 -6.14 -13.54 -8.30
C ASP A 217 -7.13 -13.78 -7.17
N SER A 218 -6.58 -13.86 -5.96
CA SER A 218 -7.31 -13.79 -4.72
C SER A 218 -6.57 -12.87 -3.75
N GLU A 219 -7.29 -11.89 -3.22
CA GLU A 219 -6.73 -10.90 -2.31
C GLU A 219 -7.20 -11.14 -0.89
N ILE A 220 -6.30 -10.91 0.06
CA ILE A 220 -6.55 -11.08 1.49
C ILE A 220 -6.66 -9.71 2.13
N PHE A 221 -7.78 -9.50 2.82
CA PHE A 221 -8.11 -8.28 3.55
C PHE A 221 -8.09 -8.53 5.05
N VAL A 222 -7.63 -7.53 5.80
CA VAL A 222 -7.67 -7.52 7.27
C VAL A 222 -8.59 -6.41 7.76
N TRP A 223 -9.49 -6.76 8.67
CA TRP A 223 -10.36 -5.79 9.33
C TRP A 223 -9.58 -4.88 10.26
N THR A 224 -9.58 -3.57 10.01
CA THR A 224 -8.94 -2.55 10.86
C THR A 224 -9.94 -1.64 11.60
N GLY A 225 -11.24 -1.89 11.42
CA GLY A 225 -12.30 -1.15 12.09
C GLY A 225 -12.43 -1.48 13.57
N THR A 226 -13.18 -0.65 14.30
CA THR A 226 -13.57 -0.93 15.68
C THR A 226 -14.83 -1.79 15.72
N GLY A 227 -14.84 -2.83 16.56
CA GLY A 227 -15.96 -3.76 16.66
C GLY A 227 -15.95 -4.82 15.54
N PRO A 228 -16.99 -5.66 15.46
CA PRO A 228 -17.11 -6.65 14.38
C PRO A 228 -17.35 -5.97 13.02
N PRO A 229 -16.92 -6.58 11.90
CA PRO A 229 -17.25 -6.09 10.57
C PRO A 229 -18.75 -6.05 10.32
N VAL A 230 -19.20 -5.02 9.60
CA VAL A 230 -20.61 -4.82 9.21
C VAL A 230 -20.83 -4.86 7.68
N GLY A 231 -19.75 -5.00 6.92
CA GLY A 231 -19.73 -5.09 5.46
C GLY A 231 -18.56 -5.95 4.97
N THR A 232 -18.42 -6.04 3.66
CA THR A 232 -17.38 -6.80 2.94
C THR A 232 -16.26 -5.87 2.44
N PRO A 233 -15.12 -6.40 1.97
CA PRO A 233 -14.07 -5.60 1.34
C PRO A 233 -14.56 -4.56 0.33
N THR A 234 -15.49 -4.90 -0.56
CA THR A 234 -16.00 -3.95 -1.58
C THR A 234 -16.94 -2.88 -1.03
N THR A 235 -17.49 -3.08 0.18
CA THR A 235 -18.54 -2.20 0.74
C THR A 235 -18.10 -1.43 1.98
N ASP A 236 -16.95 -1.77 2.57
CA ASP A 236 -16.44 -1.13 3.78
C ASP A 236 -14.91 -0.89 3.71
N PRO A 237 -14.46 0.37 3.61
CA PRO A 237 -13.05 0.72 3.43
C PRO A 237 -12.18 0.44 4.66
N ARG A 238 -12.76 -0.04 5.76
CA ARG A 238 -12.02 -0.48 6.95
C ARG A 238 -11.39 -1.87 6.77
N TRP A 239 -11.77 -2.59 5.72
CA TRP A 239 -11.03 -3.73 5.21
C TRP A 239 -9.83 -3.23 4.41
N VAL A 240 -8.63 -3.54 4.89
CA VAL A 240 -7.39 -3.16 4.21
C VAL A 240 -6.86 -4.39 3.49
N GLU A 241 -6.74 -4.30 2.18
CA GLU A 241 -6.03 -5.28 1.35
C GLU A 241 -4.56 -5.33 1.79
N VAL A 242 -4.12 -6.47 2.30
CA VAL A 242 -2.73 -6.64 2.75
C VAL A 242 -1.90 -7.45 1.76
N TRP A 243 -2.51 -8.40 1.05
CA TRP A 243 -1.78 -9.38 0.25
C TRP A 243 -2.60 -9.89 -0.94
N ASN A 244 -2.09 -9.71 -2.15
CA ASN A 244 -2.64 -10.27 -3.37
C ASN A 244 -1.85 -11.53 -3.77
N HIS A 245 -2.56 -12.63 -4.06
CA HIS A 245 -2.02 -13.84 -4.67
C HIS A 245 -2.54 -13.96 -6.11
N VAL A 246 -1.67 -13.85 -7.10
CA VAL A 246 -2.01 -13.93 -8.52
C VAL A 246 -1.71 -15.31 -9.08
N SER A 247 -2.67 -15.89 -9.78
CA SER A 247 -2.53 -17.11 -10.57
C SER A 247 -2.18 -16.76 -12.02
N MET A 248 -0.89 -16.57 -12.28
CA MET A 248 -0.36 -16.18 -13.58
C MET A 248 -0.43 -17.33 -14.57
N ARG A 249 -1.54 -17.42 -15.30
CA ARG A 249 -1.86 -18.55 -16.20
C ARG A 249 -2.19 -18.15 -17.63
N TYR A 250 -2.28 -16.86 -17.95
CA TYR A 250 -2.57 -16.37 -19.30
C TYR A 250 -1.55 -15.32 -19.77
N ARG A 251 -1.44 -15.19 -21.10
CA ARG A 251 -0.83 -14.05 -21.78
C ARG A 251 -1.91 -13.28 -22.52
N ARG A 252 -2.03 -11.98 -22.25
CA ARG A 252 -2.87 -11.04 -23.00
C ARG A 252 -2.13 -10.51 -24.22
N PHE A 253 -2.80 -10.53 -25.38
CA PHE A 253 -2.30 -9.99 -26.64
C PHE A 253 -2.88 -8.61 -26.95
N PRO A 254 -2.33 -7.84 -27.92
CA PRO A 254 -2.76 -6.46 -28.21
C PRO A 254 -4.23 -6.28 -28.59
N ASP A 255 -4.86 -7.31 -29.14
CA ASP A 255 -6.29 -7.38 -29.48
C ASP A 255 -7.17 -7.85 -28.30
N GLY A 256 -6.58 -8.04 -27.12
CA GLY A 256 -7.26 -8.40 -25.88
C GLY A 256 -7.46 -9.90 -25.66
N HIS A 257 -7.17 -10.75 -26.64
CA HIS A 257 -7.37 -12.20 -26.46
C HIS A 257 -6.34 -12.78 -25.48
N LEU A 258 -6.78 -13.82 -24.76
CA LEU A 258 -5.97 -14.55 -23.79
C LEU A 258 -5.50 -15.88 -24.36
N ARG A 259 -4.22 -16.22 -24.14
CA ARG A 259 -3.70 -17.58 -24.39
C ARG A 259 -3.09 -18.15 -23.12
N PRO A 260 -3.28 -19.44 -22.80
CA PRO A 260 -2.63 -20.07 -21.67
C PRO A 260 -1.10 -19.95 -21.73
N LEU A 261 -0.48 -19.68 -20.58
CA LEU A 261 0.97 -19.75 -20.44
C LEU A 261 1.45 -21.22 -20.44
N PRO A 262 2.69 -21.50 -20.88
CA PRO A 262 3.23 -22.86 -20.86
C PRO A 262 3.33 -23.49 -19.47
N MET A 263 3.45 -22.65 -18.44
CA MET A 263 3.52 -23.03 -17.04
C MET A 263 2.56 -22.14 -16.25
N SER A 264 1.86 -22.74 -15.29
CA SER A 264 1.08 -21.97 -14.31
C SER A 264 2.03 -21.44 -13.25
N ASN A 265 2.10 -20.11 -13.11
CA ASN A 265 2.97 -19.46 -12.14
C ASN A 265 2.15 -18.86 -11.01
N VAL A 266 2.81 -18.64 -9.88
CA VAL A 266 2.25 -17.86 -8.77
C VAL A 266 3.11 -16.62 -8.60
N ASP A 267 2.45 -15.47 -8.50
CA ASP A 267 3.04 -14.20 -8.09
C ASP A 267 2.26 -13.70 -6.89
N THR A 268 2.93 -13.31 -5.81
CA THR A 268 2.26 -12.74 -4.64
C THR A 268 2.88 -11.41 -4.29
N GLY A 269 2.07 -10.44 -3.89
CA GLY A 269 2.54 -9.14 -3.41
C GLY A 269 1.84 -8.73 -2.12
N MET A 270 2.57 -8.62 -1.02
CA MET A 270 2.10 -8.10 0.26
C MET A 270 2.68 -6.71 0.49
N GLY A 271 1.83 -5.71 0.72
CA GLY A 271 2.28 -4.36 1.05
C GLY A 271 2.87 -4.32 2.45
N LEU A 272 4.19 -4.12 2.58
CA LEU A 272 4.89 -4.13 3.86
C LEU A 272 4.30 -3.09 4.82
N GLU A 273 4.14 -1.85 4.37
CA GLU A 273 3.62 -0.77 5.21
C GLU A 273 2.19 -1.02 5.68
N ARG A 274 1.34 -1.63 4.83
CA ARG A 274 -0.02 -2.03 5.23
C ARG A 274 0.00 -3.15 6.26
N MET A 275 0.83 -4.17 6.06
CA MET A 275 0.97 -5.28 7.01
C MET A 275 1.52 -4.79 8.37
N VAL A 276 2.59 -3.98 8.36
CA VAL A 276 3.15 -3.40 9.60
C VAL A 276 2.13 -2.52 10.32
N THR A 277 1.31 -1.76 9.58
CA THR A 277 0.21 -0.97 10.16
C THR A 277 -0.75 -1.86 10.95
N VAL A 278 -1.15 -3.00 10.38
CA VAL A 278 -2.01 -3.98 11.04
C VAL A 278 -1.33 -4.59 12.28
N LEU A 279 -0.08 -5.03 12.16
CA LEU A 279 0.66 -5.70 13.24
C LEU A 279 0.94 -4.78 14.43
N GLN A 280 1.12 -3.49 14.16
CA GLN A 280 1.36 -2.48 15.19
C GLN A 280 0.07 -1.86 15.74
N GLY A 281 -1.10 -2.33 15.29
CA GLY A 281 -2.40 -1.79 15.72
C GLY A 281 -2.57 -0.31 15.36
N ARG A 282 -1.96 0.13 14.26
CA ARG A 282 -2.03 1.50 13.75
C ARG A 282 -3.21 1.64 12.78
N ARG A 283 -3.60 2.89 12.53
CA ARG A 283 -4.70 3.22 11.60
C ARG A 283 -4.21 3.82 10.29
N SER A 284 -2.90 3.99 10.16
CA SER A 284 -2.30 4.61 9.00
C SER A 284 -0.85 4.19 8.85
N VAL A 285 -0.42 4.03 7.60
CA VAL A 285 0.98 3.71 7.23
C VAL A 285 1.97 4.73 7.80
N PHE A 286 1.55 5.99 7.94
CA PHE A 286 2.36 7.08 8.49
C PHE A 286 2.61 6.99 10.02
N GLN A 287 1.93 6.07 10.70
CA GLN A 287 2.07 5.83 12.15
C GLN A 287 2.97 4.64 12.49
N THR A 288 3.51 3.97 11.47
CA THR A 288 4.43 2.84 11.63
C THR A 288 5.80 3.30 12.10
N ASP A 289 6.63 2.36 12.56
CA ASP A 289 8.03 2.59 12.91
C ASP A 289 8.87 3.11 11.73
N LEU A 290 8.54 2.73 10.49
CA LEU A 290 9.16 3.26 9.26
C LEU A 290 9.05 4.78 9.14
N PHE A 291 7.88 5.33 9.45
CA PHE A 291 7.63 6.77 9.36
C PHE A 291 7.95 7.51 10.65
N ARG A 292 8.22 6.80 11.75
CA ARG A 292 8.42 7.41 13.08
C ARG A 292 9.49 8.51 13.12
N PRO A 293 10.67 8.39 12.48
CA PRO A 293 11.64 9.47 12.45
C PRO A 293 11.11 10.74 11.78
N TRP A 294 10.31 10.57 10.72
CA TRP A 294 9.71 11.67 9.98
C TRP A 294 8.49 12.26 10.70
N SER A 295 7.59 11.43 11.22
CA SER A 295 6.36 11.88 11.89
C SER A 295 6.60 12.56 13.25
N LEU A 296 7.73 12.28 13.91
CA LEU A 296 8.16 13.04 15.08
C LEU A 296 8.81 14.38 14.72
N LEU A 297 9.40 14.48 13.53
CA LEU A 297 10.14 15.65 13.08
C LEU A 297 9.23 16.69 12.41
N VAL A 298 8.47 16.29 11.39
CA VAL A 298 7.75 17.20 10.49
C VAL A 298 6.82 18.15 11.24
N PRO A 299 5.97 17.69 12.19
CA PRO A 299 5.08 18.59 12.92
C PRO A 299 5.80 19.59 13.83
N ARG A 300 7.04 19.28 14.24
CA ARG A 300 7.87 20.18 15.07
C ARG A 300 8.64 21.16 14.21
N LEU A 301 9.13 20.72 13.06
CA LEU A 301 9.91 21.54 12.14
C LEU A 301 9.01 22.52 11.38
N TRP A 302 7.82 22.05 10.96
CA TRP A 302 6.84 22.82 10.19
C TRP A 302 5.44 22.66 10.80
N PRO A 303 5.16 23.35 11.92
CA PRO A 303 3.86 23.27 12.57
C PRO A 303 2.75 23.89 11.72
N GLY A 304 1.53 23.36 11.82
CA GLY A 304 0.34 23.94 11.20
C GLY A 304 -0.15 23.24 9.92
N LEU A 305 0.51 22.17 9.48
CA LEU A 305 -0.03 21.30 8.42
C LEU A 305 -1.35 20.66 8.87
N ASP A 306 -2.32 20.61 7.96
CA ASP A 306 -3.47 19.72 8.14
C ASP A 306 -3.05 18.26 7.97
N LEU A 307 -3.89 17.33 8.42
CA LEU A 307 -3.52 15.91 8.45
C LEU A 307 -3.18 15.35 7.04
N PRO A 308 -3.94 15.65 5.96
CA PRO A 308 -3.55 15.24 4.61
C PRO A 308 -2.23 15.86 4.14
N GLY A 309 -2.00 17.16 4.42
CA GLY A 309 -0.77 17.85 4.07
C GLY A 309 0.46 17.29 4.79
N GLU A 310 0.33 16.95 6.08
CA GLU A 310 1.39 16.28 6.86
C GLU A 310 1.77 14.94 6.21
N ARG A 311 0.79 14.10 5.90
CA ARG A 311 1.01 12.79 5.26
C ARG A 311 1.67 12.92 3.89
N LEU A 312 1.24 13.88 3.07
CA LEU A 312 1.86 14.16 1.79
C LEU A 312 3.34 14.54 1.95
N VAL A 313 3.65 15.42 2.90
CA VAL A 313 5.04 15.83 3.19
C VAL A 313 5.87 14.63 3.67
N LEU A 314 5.33 13.79 4.56
CA LEU A 314 6.00 12.57 5.04
C LEU A 314 6.30 11.59 3.89
N ASP A 315 5.30 11.29 3.05
CA ASP A 315 5.46 10.40 1.89
C ASP A 315 6.48 10.94 0.89
N HIS A 316 6.30 12.18 0.43
CA HIS A 316 7.11 12.73 -0.64
C HIS A 316 8.55 12.99 -0.20
N LEU A 317 8.80 13.31 1.08
CA LEU A 317 10.17 13.37 1.61
C LEU A 317 10.83 11.99 1.57
N ARG A 318 10.22 10.97 2.22
CA ARG A 318 10.75 9.60 2.25
C ARG A 318 10.98 9.08 0.82
N SER A 319 10.00 9.27 -0.06
CA SER A 319 10.07 8.84 -1.46
C SER A 319 11.18 9.55 -2.24
N SER A 320 11.33 10.87 -2.06
CA SER A 320 12.43 11.62 -2.69
C SER A 320 13.80 11.13 -2.20
N VAL A 321 13.95 10.80 -0.92
CA VAL A 321 15.19 10.19 -0.38
C VAL A 321 15.50 8.88 -1.11
N VAL A 322 14.54 7.96 -1.20
CA VAL A 322 14.75 6.66 -1.86
C VAL A 322 15.07 6.83 -3.34
N VAL A 323 14.34 7.68 -4.06
CA VAL A 323 14.55 7.92 -5.50
C VAL A 323 15.92 8.54 -5.78
N ILE A 324 16.38 9.48 -4.94
CA ILE A 324 17.72 10.06 -5.04
C ILE A 324 18.80 9.04 -4.68
N GLY A 325 18.54 8.18 -3.69
CA GLY A 325 19.40 7.06 -3.30
C GLY A 325 19.68 6.08 -4.43
N ASP A 326 18.74 5.91 -5.36
CA ASP A 326 18.90 5.12 -6.59
C ASP A 326 19.53 5.91 -7.75
N GLY A 327 20.10 7.09 -7.46
CA GLY A 327 20.86 7.88 -8.42
C GLY A 327 20.03 8.81 -9.31
N VAL A 328 18.72 8.88 -9.13
CA VAL A 328 17.87 9.80 -9.90
C VAL A 328 18.16 11.25 -9.51
N ARG A 329 18.11 12.15 -10.49
CA ARG A 329 18.25 13.59 -10.32
C ARG A 329 17.06 14.32 -10.95
N PRO A 330 16.60 15.45 -10.38
CA PRO A 330 15.50 16.22 -10.96
C PRO A 330 15.79 16.65 -12.40
N SER A 331 14.82 16.44 -13.31
CA SER A 331 14.93 16.82 -14.72
C SER A 331 13.55 17.16 -15.31
N ASN A 332 13.49 17.57 -16.58
CA ASN A 332 12.23 17.89 -17.25
C ASN A 332 11.51 16.65 -17.81
N THR A 333 12.13 15.46 -17.80
CA THR A 333 11.62 14.26 -18.48
C THR A 333 11.87 12.98 -17.68
N GLY A 334 11.08 11.94 -17.96
CA GLY A 334 11.27 10.60 -17.40
C GLY A 334 11.33 10.58 -15.87
N ARG A 335 12.27 9.81 -15.31
CA ARG A 335 12.41 9.59 -13.86
C ARG A 335 12.70 10.88 -13.09
N GLY A 336 13.52 11.76 -13.69
CA GLY A 336 13.85 13.04 -13.09
C GLY A 336 12.67 14.00 -13.03
N TYR A 337 11.73 13.92 -13.97
CA TYR A 337 10.47 14.66 -13.90
C TYR A 337 9.60 14.21 -12.73
N VAL A 338 9.51 12.89 -12.50
CA VAL A 338 8.76 12.35 -11.35
C VAL A 338 9.36 12.84 -10.04
N LEU A 339 10.68 12.70 -9.85
CA LEU A 339 11.37 13.21 -8.65
C LEU A 339 11.13 14.72 -8.46
N ARG A 340 11.25 15.50 -9.54
CA ARG A 340 10.95 16.93 -9.48
C ARG A 340 9.52 17.19 -9.03
N ARG A 341 8.53 16.46 -9.57
CA ARG A 341 7.12 16.61 -9.22
C ARG A 341 6.89 16.36 -7.74
N LEU A 342 7.51 15.33 -7.16
CA LEU A 342 7.45 15.05 -5.72
C LEU A 342 7.99 16.20 -4.88
N ILE A 343 9.21 16.66 -5.19
CA ILE A 343 9.87 17.77 -4.47
C ILE A 343 9.05 19.05 -4.59
N ARG A 344 8.45 19.34 -5.75
CA ARG A 344 7.66 20.57 -5.92
C ARG A 344 6.29 20.49 -5.27
N ARG A 345 5.63 19.32 -5.26
CA ARG A 345 4.38 19.12 -4.53
C ARG A 345 4.58 19.31 -3.02
N LEU A 346 5.62 18.70 -2.45
CA LEU A 346 5.90 18.86 -1.01
C LEU A 346 6.24 20.32 -0.67
N LEU A 347 7.06 21.00 -1.50
CA LEU A 347 7.38 22.43 -1.30
C LEU A 347 6.15 23.32 -1.43
N THR A 348 5.25 23.02 -2.38
CA THR A 348 3.99 23.77 -2.54
C THR A 348 3.13 23.65 -1.29
N THR A 349 3.04 22.46 -0.70
CA THR A 349 2.30 22.24 0.56
C THR A 349 2.95 23.00 1.72
N LEU A 350 4.27 22.99 1.84
CA LEU A 350 4.98 23.72 2.91
C LEU A 350 4.88 25.24 2.75
N TRP A 351 5.06 25.75 1.54
CA TRP A 351 5.05 27.19 1.27
C TRP A 351 3.66 27.83 1.35
N ARG A 352 2.58 27.03 1.35
CA ARG A 352 1.25 27.50 1.75
C ARG A 352 1.15 27.87 3.23
N LEU A 353 2.01 27.29 4.06
CA LEU A 353 2.11 27.67 5.47
C LEU A 353 3.05 28.85 5.66
N ASP A 354 4.26 28.73 5.10
CA ASP A 354 5.28 29.76 5.18
C ASP A 354 6.26 29.62 4.00
N SER A 355 6.30 30.65 3.15
CA SER A 355 7.20 30.71 1.99
C SER A 355 8.69 30.76 2.35
N GLY A 356 9.03 31.01 3.62
CA GLY A 356 10.37 30.97 4.17
C GLY A 356 10.93 29.56 4.41
N ILE A 357 10.05 28.54 4.52
CA ILE A 357 10.44 27.15 4.81
C ILE A 357 11.48 26.65 3.80
N SER A 358 12.54 25.99 4.30
CA SER A 358 13.57 25.36 3.49
C SER A 358 13.76 23.88 3.82
N LEU A 359 14.05 23.07 2.80
CA LEU A 359 14.48 21.68 2.97
C LEU A 359 15.93 21.60 3.48
N GLY A 360 16.66 22.72 3.45
CA GLY A 360 17.97 22.83 4.09
C GLY A 360 17.94 22.58 5.60
N ASP A 361 16.80 22.83 6.24
CA ASP A 361 16.61 22.70 7.70
C ASP A 361 16.39 21.26 8.18
N LEU A 362 16.21 20.31 7.25
CA LEU A 362 16.04 18.90 7.60
C LEU A 362 17.26 18.40 8.39
N PRO A 363 17.15 17.53 9.40
CA PRO A 363 18.28 16.83 9.98
C PRO A 363 18.72 15.65 9.09
N ASP A 364 19.97 15.20 9.23
CA ASP A 364 20.50 14.06 8.47
C ASP A 364 19.90 12.72 8.92
N ASP A 365 19.48 12.61 10.17
CA ASP A 365 19.11 11.31 10.78
C ASP A 365 17.93 10.61 10.09
N PRO A 366 16.79 11.27 9.77
CA PRO A 366 15.69 10.61 9.04
C PRO A 366 16.07 10.20 7.61
N ILE A 367 16.94 10.98 6.96
CA ILE A 367 17.48 10.66 5.63
C ILE A 367 18.31 9.37 5.73
N ARG A 368 19.28 9.33 6.65
CA ARG A 368 20.13 8.15 6.86
C ARG A 368 19.32 6.93 7.30
N HIS A 369 18.33 7.12 8.17
CA HIS A 369 17.41 6.05 8.57
C HIS A 369 16.71 5.44 7.36
N THR A 370 16.15 6.29 6.50
CA THR A 370 15.48 5.84 5.27
C THR A 370 16.44 5.09 4.35
N LEU A 371 17.59 5.68 4.03
CA LEU A 371 18.61 5.05 3.16
C LEU A 371 19.10 3.70 3.71
N ASN A 372 19.38 3.63 5.02
CA ASN A 372 19.83 2.40 5.67
C ASN A 372 18.76 1.30 5.62
N HIS A 373 17.51 1.66 5.89
CA HIS A 373 16.38 0.73 5.81
C HIS A 373 16.27 0.09 4.42
N VAL A 374 16.32 0.92 3.37
CA VAL A 374 16.26 0.43 1.99
C VAL A 374 17.59 -0.06 1.42
N ARG A 375 18.64 -0.15 2.26
CA ARG A 375 20.00 -0.62 1.91
C ARG A 375 20.68 0.18 0.79
N GLN A 376 20.44 1.48 0.74
CA GLN A 376 21.12 2.43 -0.15
C GLN A 376 22.35 3.06 0.52
N ASP A 377 23.24 3.67 -0.27
CA ASP A 377 24.44 4.33 0.26
C ASP A 377 24.05 5.53 1.15
N PRO A 378 24.38 5.52 2.46
CA PRO A 378 24.07 6.63 3.37
C PRO A 378 24.81 7.93 3.00
N ARG A 379 25.80 7.89 2.10
CA ARG A 379 26.50 9.06 1.57
C ARG A 379 25.84 9.70 0.35
N SER A 380 24.68 9.19 -0.09
CA SER A 380 23.95 9.79 -1.22
C SER A 380 23.69 11.29 -0.97
N PRO A 381 23.91 12.18 -1.97
CA PRO A 381 23.84 13.65 -1.80
C PRO A 381 22.38 14.16 -1.75
N VAL A 382 21.54 13.51 -0.96
CA VAL A 382 20.10 13.75 -0.87
C VAL A 382 19.79 15.20 -0.51
N ARG A 383 20.39 15.71 0.57
CA ARG A 383 20.19 17.10 1.02
C ARG A 383 20.53 18.11 -0.06
N GLU A 384 21.70 17.96 -0.69
CA GLU A 384 22.19 18.86 -1.73
C GLU A 384 21.24 18.90 -2.94
N ILE A 385 20.69 17.75 -3.33
CA ILE A 385 19.77 17.66 -4.46
C ILE A 385 18.41 18.27 -4.11
N LEU A 386 17.89 18.01 -2.91
CA LEU A 386 16.64 18.60 -2.43
C LEU A 386 16.74 20.13 -2.40
N THR A 387 17.79 20.67 -1.78
CA THR A 387 18.01 22.12 -1.72
C THR A 387 18.30 22.72 -3.10
N SER A 388 19.03 22.03 -3.97
CA SER A 388 19.25 22.52 -5.33
C SER A 388 17.94 22.64 -6.12
N GLU A 389 17.02 21.68 -6.01
CA GLU A 389 15.72 21.78 -6.67
C GLU A 389 14.80 22.80 -6.02
N GLU A 390 14.83 22.93 -4.69
CA GLU A 390 14.15 24.00 -3.96
C GLU A 390 14.55 25.38 -4.48
N GLN A 391 15.85 25.66 -4.61
CA GLN A 391 16.33 26.95 -5.11
C GLN A 391 15.88 27.22 -6.55
N ARG A 392 15.93 26.20 -7.42
CA ARG A 392 15.39 26.31 -8.80
C ARG A 392 13.90 26.60 -8.79
N PHE A 393 13.13 25.95 -7.92
CA PHE A 393 11.70 26.14 -7.83
C PHE A 393 11.34 27.51 -7.25
N ARG A 394 12.09 28.01 -6.26
CA ARG A 394 11.93 29.37 -5.71
C ARG A 394 12.18 30.44 -6.77
N VAL A 395 13.23 30.29 -7.60
CA VAL A 395 13.48 31.19 -8.74
C VAL A 395 12.32 31.15 -9.74
N LEU A 396 11.79 29.96 -10.05
CA LEU A 396 10.64 29.81 -10.93
C LEU A 396 9.40 30.50 -10.36
N LEU A 397 9.15 30.34 -9.06
CA LEU A 397 8.03 30.94 -8.36
C LEU A 397 8.07 32.46 -8.35
N ASN A 398 9.23 33.05 -8.07
CA ASN A 398 9.37 34.50 -8.06
C ASN A 398 9.11 35.09 -9.46
N ARG A 399 9.64 34.44 -10.51
CA ARG A 399 9.31 34.82 -11.90
C ARG A 399 7.83 34.60 -12.21
N GLY A 400 7.26 33.51 -11.69
CA GLY A 400 5.88 33.13 -11.91
C GLY A 400 4.88 34.10 -11.27
N ARG A 401 5.17 34.60 -10.05
CA ARG A 401 4.39 35.67 -9.40
C ARG A 401 4.25 36.88 -10.31
N ASP A 402 5.35 37.34 -10.92
CA ASP A 402 5.31 38.48 -11.86
C ASP A 402 4.45 38.19 -13.10
N VAL A 403 4.43 36.94 -13.58
CA VAL A 403 3.60 36.52 -14.72
C VAL A 403 2.13 36.45 -14.31
N VAL A 404 1.82 35.80 -13.20
CA VAL A 404 0.47 35.66 -12.65
C VAL A 404 -0.13 37.02 -12.37
N THR A 405 0.57 37.93 -11.70
CA THR A 405 0.11 39.30 -11.44
C THR A 405 -0.20 40.06 -12.74
N ARG A 406 0.64 39.90 -13.77
CA ARG A 406 0.39 40.52 -15.09
C ARG A 406 -0.83 39.94 -15.79
N HIS A 407 -1.07 38.64 -15.71
CA HIS A 407 -2.28 38.03 -16.30
C HIS A 407 -3.53 38.35 -15.49
N LEU A 408 -3.47 38.29 -14.16
CA LEU A 408 -4.58 38.67 -13.28
C LEU A 408 -5.04 40.12 -13.52
N SER A 409 -4.09 41.03 -13.75
CA SER A 409 -4.37 42.43 -14.11
C SER A 409 -5.08 42.57 -15.47
N ARG A 410 -4.83 41.65 -16.41
CA ARG A 410 -5.44 41.64 -17.75
C ARG A 410 -6.78 40.92 -17.77
N SER A 411 -6.96 39.90 -16.94
CA SER A 411 -8.17 39.09 -16.81
C SER A 411 -9.14 39.62 -15.73
N HIS A 412 -9.07 40.92 -15.41
CA HIS A 412 -9.96 41.60 -14.45
C HIS A 412 -10.09 40.93 -13.07
N GLY A 413 -9.02 40.31 -12.56
CA GLY A 413 -9.00 39.73 -11.22
C GLY A 413 -9.38 38.25 -11.14
N SER A 414 -9.63 37.57 -12.26
CA SER A 414 -9.89 36.12 -12.28
C SER A 414 -9.14 35.43 -13.41
N LEU A 415 -8.48 34.30 -13.13
CA LEU A 415 -7.88 33.45 -14.15
C LEU A 415 -8.85 32.34 -14.57
N ASP A 416 -8.97 32.10 -15.86
CA ASP A 416 -9.73 30.98 -16.41
C ASP A 416 -8.85 29.74 -16.67
N ASP A 417 -9.44 28.65 -17.16
CA ASP A 417 -8.72 27.41 -17.42
C ASP A 417 -7.69 27.54 -18.57
N ASP A 418 -7.86 28.49 -19.48
CA ASP A 418 -6.89 28.75 -20.55
C ASP A 418 -5.67 29.49 -19.99
N ASP A 419 -5.87 30.44 -19.08
CA ASP A 419 -4.80 31.09 -18.32
C ASP A 419 -3.99 30.07 -17.50
N TYR A 420 -4.66 29.16 -16.78
CA TYR A 420 -3.97 28.10 -16.03
C TYR A 420 -3.20 27.16 -16.95
N ARG A 421 -3.76 26.80 -18.11
CA ARG A 421 -3.06 25.98 -19.12
C ARG A 421 -1.83 26.70 -19.66
N TYR A 422 -1.95 27.98 -20.01
CA TYR A 422 -0.82 28.79 -20.49
C TYR A 422 0.29 28.92 -19.43
N LEU A 423 -0.07 29.21 -18.18
CA LEU A 423 0.88 29.32 -17.06
C LEU A 423 1.60 28.00 -16.80
N HIS A 424 0.89 26.88 -16.96
CA HIS A 424 1.47 25.55 -16.85
C HIS A 424 2.40 25.22 -18.03
N GLU A 425 1.94 25.39 -19.27
CA GLU A 425 2.70 25.01 -20.47
C GLU A 425 3.89 25.92 -20.76
N THR A 426 3.73 27.23 -20.54
CA THR A 426 4.75 28.24 -20.89
C THR A 426 5.70 28.52 -19.75
N HIS A 427 5.19 28.56 -18.51
CA HIS A 427 5.95 28.98 -17.34
C HIS A 427 6.16 27.84 -16.33
N GLY A 428 5.62 26.64 -16.58
CA GLY A 428 5.80 25.49 -15.70
C GLY A 428 5.16 25.67 -14.33
N LEU A 429 4.13 26.52 -14.21
CA LEU A 429 3.41 26.82 -12.97
C LEU A 429 2.15 25.95 -12.88
N PRO A 430 2.12 24.93 -12.01
CA PRO A 430 0.92 24.12 -11.81
C PRO A 430 -0.24 24.97 -11.27
N ARG A 431 -1.48 24.61 -11.63
CA ARG A 431 -2.70 25.29 -11.17
C ARG A 431 -2.73 25.46 -9.65
N ASP A 432 -2.42 24.40 -8.90
CA ASP A 432 -2.43 24.42 -7.43
C ASP A 432 -1.44 25.43 -6.82
N LEU A 433 -0.33 25.68 -7.54
CA LEU A 433 0.66 26.66 -7.17
C LEU A 433 0.17 28.07 -7.50
N VAL A 434 -0.43 28.28 -8.67
CA VAL A 434 -1.02 29.57 -9.05
C VAL A 434 -2.14 29.95 -8.10
N VAL A 435 -3.05 29.03 -7.77
CA VAL A 435 -4.11 29.24 -6.77
C VAL A 435 -3.52 29.59 -5.41
N SER A 436 -2.44 28.91 -5.00
CA SER A 436 -1.73 29.26 -3.76
C SER A 436 -1.18 30.67 -3.79
N LEU A 437 -0.56 31.09 -4.91
CA LEU A 437 0.00 32.44 -5.08
C LEU A 437 -1.07 33.54 -5.06
N LEU A 438 -2.29 33.25 -5.51
CA LEU A 438 -3.40 34.21 -5.48
C LEU A 438 -3.98 34.41 -4.08
N ASN A 439 -3.87 33.39 -3.21
CA ASN A 439 -4.42 33.40 -1.86
C ASN A 439 -3.45 33.94 -0.80
N ASP A 440 -2.22 34.30 -1.20
CA ASP A 440 -1.15 34.79 -0.34
C ASP A 440 -1.00 36.31 -0.58
N PRO A 441 -1.75 37.17 0.14
CA PRO A 441 -1.61 38.61 -0.01
C PRO A 441 -0.24 39.04 0.53
N VAL A 442 0.47 39.81 -0.30
CA VAL A 442 1.76 40.46 0.00
C VAL A 442 1.77 41.14 1.36
#